data_AF-A0A9P6NCC6-F1
#
_entry.id   AF-A0A9P6NCC6-F1
#
_cell.length_a   1.000
_cell.length_b   1.000
_cell.length_c   1.000
_cell.angle_alpha   90.00
_cell.angle_beta   90.00
_cell.angle_gamma   90.00
#
_symmetry.space_group_name_H-M   'P 1'
#
loop_
_entity.id
_entity.type
_entity.pdbx_description
1 polymer ?
#
loop_
_entity_poly.entity_id
_entity_poly.type
_entity_poly.pdbx_seq_one_letter_code
_entity_poly.pdbx_strand_id
1 'polypeptide(L)'
;MEEELEVLSVIFDEGDLQSKTDPPGFKIKVVPEEPLTSDPLEVELDLTLTEGYPNEIPLMEIRGRVGELSNEERSLLMEKLLESANESLGDAMVYNIYSVLRQELGQVLSDRQIERKRFEEEELRAAEEKEKSRAKGTPVTKETFLVWRAKFSKEIKLKEIKEQDEKLKALQPKERDELKKALNKLTGRQLFESNRALVNSDASLLEPDAEELDLSAFEKTSEETPPSNPFQEAT
;
A
#
# COMPACT_ATOMS: atom_id res chain seq x y z
N MET A 1 32.18 -50.23 -13.81
CA MET A 1 31.32 -50.46 -12.62
C MET A 1 32.12 -50.49 -11.32
N GLU A 2 33.15 -51.32 -11.17
CA GLU A 2 33.96 -51.34 -9.94
C GLU A 2 34.67 -50.01 -9.65
N GLU A 3 35.19 -49.34 -10.68
CA GLU A 3 35.84 -48.01 -10.55
C GLU A 3 34.86 -46.94 -10.02
N GLU A 4 33.61 -46.94 -10.52
CA GLU A 4 32.58 -46.01 -10.06
C GLU A 4 32.19 -46.27 -8.60
N LEU A 5 32.09 -47.54 -8.19
CA LEU A 5 31.82 -47.91 -6.81
C LEU A 5 32.91 -47.41 -5.84
N GLU A 6 34.18 -47.54 -6.23
CA GLU A 6 35.30 -47.05 -5.42
C GLU A 6 35.23 -45.53 -5.28
N VAL A 7 35.00 -44.80 -6.39
CA VAL A 7 34.85 -43.34 -6.38
C VAL A 7 33.67 -42.92 -5.50
N LEU A 8 32.50 -43.55 -5.64
CA LEU A 8 31.32 -43.23 -4.84
C LEU A 8 31.56 -43.51 -3.34
N SER A 9 32.31 -44.56 -2.99
CA SER A 9 32.64 -44.84 -1.59
C SER A 9 33.58 -43.82 -0.94
N VAL A 10 34.34 -43.07 -1.75
CA VAL A 10 35.22 -41.99 -1.28
C VAL A 10 34.44 -40.67 -1.16
N ILE A 11 33.47 -40.44 -2.05
CA ILE A 11 32.67 -39.21 -2.07
C ILE A 11 31.60 -39.22 -0.98
N PHE A 12 30.96 -40.37 -0.75
CA PHE A 12 29.87 -40.51 0.18
C PHE A 12 30.31 -41.24 1.44
N ASP A 13 29.96 -40.68 2.60
CA ASP A 13 30.14 -41.38 3.87
C ASP A 13 29.29 -42.67 3.89
N GLU A 14 29.74 -43.69 4.64
CA GLU A 14 29.05 -44.99 4.75
C GLU A 14 27.57 -44.88 5.20
N GLY A 15 27.20 -43.77 5.84
CA GLY A 15 25.84 -43.49 6.28
C GLY A 15 24.89 -43.02 5.17
N ASP A 16 25.42 -42.47 4.07
CA ASP A 16 24.64 -41.75 3.06
C ASP A 16 24.43 -42.53 1.77
N LEU A 17 25.31 -43.51 1.50
CA LEU A 17 25.23 -44.41 0.36
C LEU A 17 24.90 -45.84 0.82
N GLN A 18 23.82 -46.41 0.28
CA GLN A 18 23.48 -47.83 0.45
C GLN A 18 23.44 -48.53 -0.90
N SER A 19 24.30 -49.51 -1.11
CA SER A 19 24.26 -50.34 -2.32
C SER A 19 23.20 -51.44 -2.20
N LYS A 20 22.50 -51.71 -3.30
CA LYS A 20 21.58 -52.84 -3.48
C LYS A 20 22.26 -53.87 -4.39
N THR A 21 22.21 -55.13 -4.01
CA THR A 21 22.86 -56.22 -4.75
C THR A 21 21.90 -56.98 -5.67
N ASP A 22 20.59 -56.97 -5.37
CA ASP A 22 19.56 -57.64 -6.17
C ASP A 22 18.20 -56.93 -6.03
N PRO A 23 17.75 -56.15 -7.04
CA PRO A 23 18.47 -55.74 -8.25
C PRO A 23 19.64 -54.77 -7.96
N PRO A 24 20.67 -54.70 -8.83
CA PRO A 24 21.83 -53.83 -8.63
C PRO A 24 21.40 -52.36 -8.61
N GLY A 25 21.84 -51.60 -7.62
CA GLY A 25 21.38 -50.21 -7.45
C GLY A 25 22.00 -49.49 -6.27
N PHE A 26 21.57 -48.24 -6.10
CA PHE A 26 22.02 -47.36 -5.02
C PHE A 26 20.82 -46.68 -4.36
N LYS A 27 20.91 -46.45 -3.06
CA LYS A 27 20.09 -45.47 -2.34
C LYS A 27 21.04 -44.41 -1.83
N ILE A 28 20.82 -43.16 -2.23
CA ILE A 28 21.66 -42.04 -1.83
C ILE A 28 20.79 -41.05 -1.08
N LYS A 29 21.21 -40.68 0.12
CA LYS A 29 20.60 -39.56 0.84
C LYS A 29 21.12 -38.25 0.25
N VAL A 30 20.21 -37.39 -0.16
CA VAL A 30 20.53 -36.11 -0.79
C VAL A 30 19.97 -34.99 0.06
N VAL A 31 20.88 -34.13 0.51
CA VAL A 31 20.60 -32.89 1.22
C VAL A 31 20.89 -31.73 0.26
N PRO A 32 20.02 -30.71 0.19
CA PRO A 32 20.26 -29.49 -0.58
C PRO A 32 21.63 -28.89 -0.27
N GLU A 33 22.21 -28.18 -1.23
CA GLU A 33 23.51 -27.52 -1.04
C GLU A 33 23.47 -26.49 0.12
N GLU A 34 22.37 -25.75 0.21
CA GLU A 34 22.11 -24.78 1.28
C GLU A 34 20.86 -25.21 2.06
N PRO A 35 21.02 -26.01 3.13
CA PRO A 35 19.89 -26.42 3.95
C PRO A 35 19.32 -25.24 4.73
N LEU A 36 18.01 -25.07 4.66
CA LEU A 36 17.32 -24.01 5.39
C LEU A 36 16.79 -24.54 6.71
N THR A 37 17.20 -23.90 7.81
CA THR A 37 16.70 -24.25 9.16
C THR A 37 15.19 -24.09 9.28
N SER A 38 14.60 -23.17 8.50
CA SER A 38 13.15 -22.92 8.51
C SER A 38 12.35 -23.91 7.65
N ASP A 39 12.98 -24.54 6.65
CA ASP A 39 12.34 -25.50 5.74
C ASP A 39 13.36 -26.61 5.40
N PRO A 40 13.56 -27.58 6.31
CA PRO A 40 14.49 -28.67 6.08
C PRO A 40 13.92 -29.62 5.03
N LEU A 41 14.67 -29.81 3.93
CA LEU A 41 14.32 -30.73 2.86
C LEU A 41 15.41 -31.78 2.73
N GLU A 42 15.04 -33.05 2.81
CA GLU A 42 15.93 -34.20 2.57
C GLU A 42 15.19 -35.22 1.70
N VAL A 43 15.85 -35.72 0.68
CA VAL A 43 15.32 -36.75 -0.21
C VAL A 43 16.24 -37.95 -0.28
N GLU A 44 15.67 -39.10 -0.57
CA GLU A 44 16.38 -40.34 -0.86
C GLU A 44 16.23 -40.61 -2.37
N LEU A 45 17.37 -40.70 -3.07
CA LEU A 45 17.44 -41.05 -4.47
C LEU A 45 17.68 -42.56 -4.58
N ASP A 46 16.67 -43.27 -5.07
CA ASP A 46 16.74 -44.70 -5.38
C ASP A 46 17.09 -44.90 -6.85
N LEU A 47 18.28 -45.39 -7.12
CA LEU A 47 18.77 -45.77 -8.44
C LEU A 47 18.76 -47.29 -8.58
N THR A 48 18.19 -47.80 -9.67
CA THR A 48 18.28 -49.22 -10.04
C THR A 48 18.99 -49.31 -11.38
N LEU A 49 20.17 -49.92 -11.38
CA LEU A 49 21.00 -50.08 -12.56
C LEU A 49 20.38 -51.12 -13.49
N THR A 50 20.24 -50.79 -14.77
CA THR A 50 19.83 -51.74 -15.80
C THR A 50 21.04 -52.52 -16.32
N GLU A 51 20.80 -53.62 -17.03
CA GLU A 51 21.88 -54.42 -17.65
C GLU A 51 22.68 -53.62 -18.70
N GLY A 52 22.07 -52.58 -19.29
CA GLY A 52 22.67 -51.71 -20.29
C GLY A 52 23.56 -50.59 -19.71
N TYR A 53 23.62 -50.42 -18.40
CA TYR A 53 24.39 -49.36 -17.75
C TYR A 53 25.91 -49.50 -18.01
N PRO A 54 26.64 -48.41 -18.36
CA PRO A 54 26.25 -47.00 -18.38
C PRO A 54 25.68 -46.48 -19.73
N ASN A 55 25.43 -47.35 -20.71
CA ASN A 55 24.88 -46.96 -22.01
C ASN A 55 23.35 -46.79 -22.00
N GLU A 56 22.70 -47.14 -20.90
CA GLU A 56 21.26 -47.00 -20.69
C GLU A 56 21.03 -46.28 -19.34
N ILE A 57 19.98 -45.44 -19.31
CA ILE A 57 19.61 -44.66 -18.13
C ILE A 57 19.09 -45.61 -17.03
N PRO A 58 19.60 -45.54 -15.79
CA PRO A 58 19.09 -46.33 -14.69
C PRO A 58 17.67 -45.90 -14.32
N LEU A 59 16.90 -46.81 -13.71
CA LEU A 59 15.59 -46.43 -13.16
C LEU A 59 15.81 -45.58 -11.92
N MET A 60 15.26 -44.36 -11.92
CA MET A 60 15.40 -43.39 -10.85
C MET A 60 14.08 -43.18 -10.13
N GLU A 61 14.11 -43.16 -8.81
CA GLU A 61 12.95 -42.80 -7.98
C GLU A 61 13.39 -41.85 -6.85
N ILE A 62 12.74 -40.68 -6.76
CA ILE A 62 12.96 -39.72 -5.67
C ILE A 62 11.94 -39.98 -4.56
N ARG A 63 12.40 -40.21 -3.33
CA ARG A 63 11.54 -40.37 -2.14
C ARG A 63 11.79 -39.24 -1.15
N GLY A 64 10.75 -38.52 -0.77
CA GLY A 64 10.86 -37.52 0.30
C GLY A 64 11.10 -38.19 1.65
N ARG A 65 12.10 -37.71 2.41
CA ARG A 65 12.44 -38.24 3.73
C ARG A 65 12.11 -37.23 4.83
N VAL A 66 12.56 -35.99 4.66
CA VAL A 66 12.30 -34.87 5.57
C VAL A 66 11.86 -33.68 4.73
N GLY A 67 10.87 -32.93 5.22
CA GLY A 67 10.27 -31.83 4.47
C GLY A 67 9.14 -32.28 3.54
N GLU A 68 8.36 -31.30 3.09
CA GLU A 68 7.30 -31.52 2.11
C GLU A 68 7.89 -31.34 0.71
N LEU A 69 7.69 -32.34 -0.15
CA LEU A 69 7.99 -32.27 -1.58
C LEU A 69 6.68 -32.52 -2.33
N SER A 70 6.22 -31.51 -3.08
CA SER A 70 5.03 -31.62 -3.90
C SER A 70 5.25 -32.62 -5.04
N ASN A 71 4.16 -33.23 -5.53
CA ASN A 71 4.23 -34.11 -6.70
C ASN A 71 4.68 -33.34 -7.96
N GLU A 72 4.36 -32.05 -8.05
CA GLU A 72 4.77 -31.18 -9.16
C GLU A 72 6.29 -30.96 -9.13
N GLU A 73 6.83 -30.59 -7.96
CA GLU A 73 8.28 -30.43 -7.74
C GLU A 73 9.01 -31.75 -8.00
N ARG A 74 8.49 -32.88 -7.50
CA ARG A 74 9.07 -34.21 -7.77
C ARG A 74 9.11 -34.54 -9.26
N SER A 75 8.07 -34.17 -10.01
CA SER A 75 8.00 -34.42 -11.45
C SER A 75 9.02 -33.55 -12.21
N LEU A 76 9.15 -32.27 -11.83
CA LEU A 76 10.14 -31.36 -12.38
C LEU A 76 11.57 -31.84 -12.10
N LEU A 77 11.85 -32.27 -10.85
CA LEU A 77 13.12 -32.85 -10.47
C LEU A 77 13.42 -34.09 -11.33
N MET A 78 12.47 -35.00 -11.48
CA MET A 78 12.65 -36.19 -12.33
C MET A 78 12.95 -35.85 -13.79
N GLU A 79 12.31 -34.83 -14.36
CA GLU A 79 12.61 -34.35 -15.72
C GLU A 79 14.06 -33.85 -15.83
N LYS A 80 14.51 -33.06 -14.85
CA LYS A 80 15.89 -32.54 -14.77
C LYS A 80 16.92 -33.66 -14.62
N LEU A 81 16.63 -34.68 -13.81
CA LEU A 81 17.51 -35.84 -13.66
C LEU A 81 17.59 -36.66 -14.95
N LEU A 82 16.48 -36.82 -15.67
CA LEU A 82 16.46 -37.52 -16.96
C LEU A 82 17.27 -36.75 -18.02
N GLU A 83 17.20 -35.43 -18.03
CA GLU A 83 18.01 -34.57 -18.89
C GLU A 83 19.51 -34.79 -18.63
N SER A 84 19.92 -34.69 -17.36
CA SER A 84 21.32 -34.92 -16.92
C SER A 84 21.82 -36.34 -17.22
N ALA A 85 20.97 -37.36 -17.00
CA ALA A 85 21.31 -38.74 -17.30
C ALA A 85 21.49 -38.97 -18.81
N ASN A 86 20.69 -38.32 -19.65
CA ASN A 86 20.82 -38.40 -21.10
C ASN A 86 22.09 -37.72 -21.62
N GLU A 87 22.51 -36.61 -21.00
CA GLU A 87 23.78 -35.94 -21.31
C GLU A 87 25.01 -36.77 -20.92
N SER A 88 24.89 -37.54 -19.83
CA SER A 88 25.97 -38.36 -19.28
C SER A 88 25.97 -39.81 -19.80
N LEU A 89 25.23 -40.10 -20.88
CA LEU A 89 25.15 -41.45 -21.45
C LEU A 89 26.53 -41.95 -21.91
N GLY A 90 26.83 -43.20 -21.56
CA GLY A 90 28.10 -43.85 -21.91
C GLY A 90 29.22 -43.66 -20.89
N ASP A 91 28.97 -42.95 -19.79
CA ASP A 91 29.90 -42.79 -18.66
C ASP A 91 29.20 -42.99 -17.30
N ALA A 92 29.97 -43.07 -16.22
CA ALA A 92 29.51 -43.11 -14.85
C ALA A 92 28.66 -41.88 -14.51
N MET A 93 27.32 -42.05 -14.47
CA MET A 93 26.36 -40.95 -14.34
C MET A 93 25.79 -40.78 -12.92
N VAL A 94 26.03 -41.71 -12.00
CA VAL A 94 25.42 -41.69 -10.65
C VAL A 94 25.75 -40.40 -9.90
N TYR A 95 27.02 -39.99 -9.92
CA TYR A 95 27.45 -38.75 -9.27
C TYR A 95 26.86 -37.50 -9.93
N ASN A 96 26.76 -37.48 -11.26
CA ASN A 96 26.18 -36.35 -12.00
C ASN A 96 24.69 -36.19 -11.64
N ILE A 97 23.94 -37.30 -11.62
CA ILE A 97 22.53 -37.32 -11.21
C ILE A 97 22.39 -36.82 -9.77
N TYR A 98 23.24 -37.30 -8.86
CA TYR A 98 23.26 -36.84 -7.47
C TYR A 98 23.53 -35.32 -7.38
N SER A 99 24.55 -34.82 -8.08
CA SER A 99 24.94 -33.41 -8.06
C SER A 99 23.83 -32.51 -8.58
N VAL A 100 23.19 -32.89 -9.69
CA VAL A 100 22.03 -32.17 -10.24
C VAL A 100 20.86 -32.19 -9.25
N LEU A 101 20.55 -33.34 -8.65
CA LEU A 101 19.48 -33.41 -7.65
C LEU A 101 19.76 -32.48 -6.46
N ARG A 102 20.99 -32.46 -5.95
CA ARG A 102 21.41 -31.60 -4.84
C ARG A 102 21.24 -30.11 -5.17
N GLN A 103 21.59 -29.72 -6.39
CA GLN A 103 21.43 -28.34 -6.87
C GLN A 103 19.95 -27.97 -7.02
N GLU A 104 19.16 -28.81 -7.70
CA GLU A 104 17.75 -28.55 -7.98
C GLU A 104 16.90 -28.50 -6.70
N LEU A 105 17.22 -29.31 -5.68
CA LEU A 105 16.59 -29.18 -4.36
C LEU A 105 16.85 -27.81 -3.72
N GLY A 106 18.06 -27.26 -3.90
CA GLY A 106 18.38 -25.90 -3.47
C GLY A 106 17.57 -24.85 -4.24
N GLN A 107 17.37 -25.06 -5.54
CA GLN A 107 16.54 -24.18 -6.37
C GLN A 107 15.08 -24.19 -5.91
N VAL A 108 14.50 -25.36 -5.62
CA VAL A 108 13.14 -25.49 -5.07
C VAL A 108 12.99 -24.69 -3.77
N LEU A 109 13.96 -24.79 -2.86
CA LEU A 109 13.95 -24.02 -1.62
C LEU A 109 14.06 -22.51 -1.87
N SER A 110 14.92 -22.09 -2.80
CA SER A 110 15.07 -20.69 -3.20
C SER A 110 13.76 -20.13 -3.80
N ASP A 111 13.11 -20.88 -4.67
CA ASP A 111 11.87 -20.48 -5.32
C ASP A 111 10.74 -20.32 -4.29
N ARG A 112 10.62 -21.23 -3.32
CA ARG A 112 9.68 -21.09 -2.19
C ARG A 112 9.92 -19.83 -1.38
N GLN A 113 11.17 -19.46 -1.13
CA GLN A 113 11.49 -18.22 -0.43
C GLN A 113 11.14 -16.98 -1.25
N ILE A 114 11.41 -17.01 -2.55
CA ILE A 114 11.09 -15.91 -3.46
C ILE A 114 9.57 -15.73 -3.53
N GLU A 115 8.80 -16.80 -3.66
CA GLU A 115 7.34 -16.74 -3.66
C GLU A 115 6.78 -16.19 -2.35
N ARG A 116 7.29 -16.66 -1.21
CA ARG A 116 6.88 -16.15 0.11
C ARG A 116 7.16 -14.66 0.25
N LYS A 117 8.37 -14.21 -0.13
CA LYS A 117 8.74 -12.78 -0.12
C LYS A 117 7.88 -11.96 -1.07
N ARG A 118 7.56 -12.48 -2.26
CA ARG A 118 6.69 -11.79 -3.23
C ARG A 118 5.28 -11.63 -2.67
N PHE A 119 4.73 -12.66 -2.04
CA PHE A 119 3.42 -12.59 -1.40
C PHE A 119 3.40 -11.56 -0.25
N GLU A 120 4.42 -11.58 0.61
CA GLU A 120 4.58 -10.59 1.69
C GLU A 120 4.73 -9.16 1.14
N GLU A 121 5.52 -8.96 0.07
CA GLU A 121 5.70 -7.65 -0.57
C GLU A 121 4.40 -7.15 -1.22
N GLU A 122 3.64 -8.03 -1.86
CA GLU A 122 2.35 -7.68 -2.47
C GLU A 122 1.32 -7.29 -1.41
N GLU A 123 1.29 -8.00 -0.28
CA GLU A 123 0.42 -7.66 0.84
C GLU A 123 0.79 -6.30 1.46
N LEU A 124 2.09 -6.05 1.67
CA LEU A 124 2.60 -4.76 2.15
C LEU A 124 2.26 -3.64 1.17
N ARG A 125 2.44 -3.85 -0.14
CA ARG A 125 2.12 -2.86 -1.17
C ARG A 125 0.63 -2.55 -1.20
N ALA A 126 -0.23 -3.56 -1.09
CA ALA A 126 -1.68 -3.38 -1.01
C ALA A 126 -2.11 -2.62 0.26
N ALA A 127 -1.42 -2.84 1.39
CA ALA A 127 -1.65 -2.09 2.62
C ALA A 127 -1.22 -0.62 2.47
N GLU A 128 -0.06 -0.36 1.87
CA GLU A 128 0.42 1.00 1.60
C GLU A 128 -0.48 1.77 0.64
N GLU A 129 -1.06 1.13 -0.39
CA GLU A 129 -1.99 1.79 -1.31
C GLU A 129 -3.30 2.19 -0.61
N LYS A 130 -3.79 1.35 0.31
CA LYS A 130 -4.94 1.69 1.16
C LYS A 130 -4.60 2.84 2.11
N GLU A 131 -3.39 2.89 2.65
CA GLU A 131 -2.97 4.02 3.47
C GLU A 131 -2.79 5.30 2.65
N LYS A 132 -2.13 5.23 1.49
CA LYS A 132 -1.94 6.36 0.57
C LYS A 132 -3.26 6.91 0.04
N SER A 133 -4.25 6.06 -0.22
CA SER A 133 -5.59 6.51 -0.62
C SER A 133 -6.37 7.17 0.52
N ARG A 134 -6.17 6.73 1.78
CA ARG A 134 -6.72 7.40 2.95
C ARG A 134 -5.98 8.69 3.32
N ALA A 135 -4.67 8.74 3.06
CA ALA A 135 -3.80 9.88 3.33
C ALA A 135 -3.91 10.99 2.27
N LYS A 136 -4.35 10.66 1.05
CA LYS A 136 -4.75 11.67 0.06
C LYS A 136 -6.06 12.32 0.50
N GLY A 137 -5.96 13.41 1.25
CA GLY A 137 -7.09 14.32 1.50
C GLY A 137 -7.72 14.78 0.18
N THR A 138 -8.95 15.30 0.24
CA THR A 138 -9.61 15.85 -0.95
C THR A 138 -8.86 17.11 -1.40
N PRO A 139 -8.29 17.17 -2.62
CA PRO A 139 -7.60 18.36 -3.07
C PRO A 139 -8.58 19.53 -3.14
N VAL A 140 -8.20 20.67 -2.55
CA VAL A 140 -9.02 21.90 -2.55
C VAL A 140 -8.88 22.57 -3.91
N THR A 141 -9.74 22.18 -4.84
CA THR A 141 -9.94 22.82 -6.14
C THR A 141 -11.02 23.90 -6.05
N LYS A 142 -11.09 24.81 -7.04
CA LYS A 142 -12.11 25.88 -7.05
C LYS A 142 -13.54 25.33 -6.94
N GLU A 143 -13.82 24.22 -7.62
CA GLU A 143 -15.15 23.58 -7.62
C GLU A 143 -15.47 22.92 -6.26
N THR A 144 -14.52 22.19 -5.68
CA THR A 144 -14.69 21.57 -4.35
C THR A 144 -14.82 22.64 -3.26
N PHE A 145 -14.07 23.73 -3.38
CA PHE A 145 -14.19 24.89 -2.48
C PHE A 145 -15.56 25.56 -2.58
N LEU A 146 -16.15 25.71 -3.77
CA LEU A 146 -17.49 26.28 -3.91
C LEU A 146 -18.57 25.39 -3.27
N VAL A 147 -18.47 24.07 -3.46
CA VAL A 147 -19.38 23.10 -2.82
C VAL A 147 -19.21 23.15 -1.30
N TRP A 148 -17.98 23.18 -0.80
CA TRP A 148 -17.69 23.31 0.62
C TRP A 148 -18.22 24.62 1.19
N ARG A 149 -17.96 25.76 0.51
CA ARG A 149 -18.44 27.08 0.89
C ARG A 149 -19.96 27.13 0.96
N ALA A 150 -20.66 26.50 0.01
CA ALA A 150 -22.12 26.43 0.03
C ALA A 150 -22.65 25.63 1.23
N LYS A 151 -22.01 24.49 1.57
CA LYS A 151 -22.35 23.71 2.76
C LYS A 151 -22.07 24.49 4.05
N PHE A 152 -20.88 25.07 4.17
CA PHE A 152 -20.48 25.89 5.31
C PHE A 152 -21.41 27.10 5.52
N SER A 153 -21.74 27.82 4.45
CA SER A 153 -22.67 28.96 4.53
C SER A 153 -24.07 28.53 4.99
N LYS A 154 -24.53 27.33 4.60
CA LYS A 154 -25.80 26.78 5.08
C LYS A 154 -25.74 26.42 6.56
N GLU A 155 -24.64 25.83 7.01
CA GLU A 155 -24.44 25.44 8.41
C GLU A 155 -24.37 26.65 9.34
N ILE A 156 -23.64 27.70 8.95
CA ILE A 156 -23.60 28.98 9.69
C ILE A 156 -24.99 29.58 9.80
N LYS A 157 -25.73 29.69 8.69
CA LYS A 157 -27.11 30.20 8.71
C LYS A 157 -28.02 29.36 9.60
N LEU A 158 -27.88 28.03 9.57
CA LEU A 158 -28.67 27.16 10.43
C LEU A 158 -28.33 27.35 11.91
N LYS A 159 -27.06 27.58 12.23
CA LYS A 159 -26.59 27.88 13.59
C LYS A 159 -27.11 29.23 14.08
N GLU A 160 -27.05 30.27 13.24
CA GLU A 160 -27.61 31.59 13.53
C GLU A 160 -29.13 31.53 13.77
N ILE A 161 -29.87 30.79 12.94
CA ILE A 161 -31.32 30.59 13.12
C ILE A 161 -31.62 29.88 14.44
N LYS A 162 -30.84 28.84 14.79
CA LYS A 162 -30.99 28.13 16.06
C LYS A 162 -30.68 29.03 17.25
N GLU A 163 -29.62 29.82 17.19
CA GLU A 163 -29.25 30.77 18.26
C GLU A 163 -30.31 31.87 18.40
N GLN A 164 -30.86 32.37 17.30
CA GLN A 164 -31.97 33.32 17.35
C GLN A 164 -33.24 32.69 17.94
N ASP A 165 -33.60 31.46 17.55
CA ASP A 165 -34.77 30.77 18.13
C ASP A 165 -34.56 30.46 19.63
N GLU A 166 -33.35 30.12 20.04
CA GLU A 166 -32.99 29.90 21.44
C GLU A 166 -33.05 31.21 22.25
N LYS A 167 -32.50 32.31 21.73
CA LYS A 167 -32.66 33.65 22.33
C LYS A 167 -34.13 34.06 22.42
N LEU A 168 -34.94 33.79 21.38
CA LEU A 168 -36.38 34.05 21.38
C LEU A 168 -37.17 33.14 22.34
N LYS A 169 -36.64 31.97 22.69
CA LYS A 169 -37.22 31.04 23.68
C LYS A 169 -36.78 31.36 25.11
N ALA A 170 -35.60 31.94 25.29
CA ALA A 170 -35.07 32.37 26.58
C ALA A 170 -35.69 33.69 27.09
N LEU A 171 -36.30 34.48 26.20
CA LEU A 171 -37.05 35.68 26.55
C LEU A 171 -38.45 35.34 27.10
N GLN A 172 -38.93 36.14 28.05
CA GLN A 172 -40.26 35.98 28.66
C GLN A 172 -41.37 36.07 27.59
N PRO A 173 -42.51 35.35 27.73
CA PRO A 173 -43.56 35.30 26.71
C PRO A 173 -44.09 36.67 26.25
N LYS A 174 -44.11 37.67 27.15
CA LYS A 174 -44.55 39.03 26.85
C LYS A 174 -43.56 39.81 25.95
N GLU A 175 -42.27 39.61 26.15
CA GLU A 175 -41.21 40.27 25.36
C GLU A 175 -41.05 39.63 23.98
N ARG A 176 -41.33 38.33 23.86
CA ARG A 176 -41.31 37.60 22.58
C ARG A 176 -42.34 38.16 21.59
N ASP A 177 -43.53 38.53 22.05
CA ASP A 177 -44.59 39.08 21.21
C ASP A 177 -44.33 40.54 20.82
N GLU A 178 -43.70 41.32 21.70
CA GLU A 178 -43.26 42.68 21.40
C GLU A 178 -42.09 42.70 20.40
N LEU A 179 -41.12 41.79 20.54
CA LEU A 179 -40.00 41.68 19.61
C LEU A 179 -40.44 41.19 18.22
N LYS A 180 -41.40 40.24 18.13
CA LYS A 180 -42.02 39.85 16.85
C LYS A 180 -42.76 41.02 16.19
N LYS A 181 -43.47 41.84 16.98
CA LYS A 181 -44.08 43.08 16.48
C LYS A 181 -43.04 44.11 16.07
N ALA A 182 -41.89 44.18 16.73
CA ALA A 182 -40.78 45.07 16.37
C ALA A 182 -40.03 44.61 15.12
N LEU A 183 -39.85 43.30 14.93
CA LEU A 183 -39.30 42.70 13.70
C LEU A 183 -40.22 42.89 12.49
N ASN A 184 -41.54 42.88 12.70
CA ASN A 184 -42.51 43.21 11.65
C ASN A 184 -42.66 44.72 11.42
N LYS A 185 -42.15 45.57 12.32
CA LYS A 185 -42.04 47.02 12.08
C LYS A 185 -40.79 47.23 11.24
N LEU A 186 -40.99 47.61 9.99
CA LEU A 186 -39.92 47.91 9.06
C LEU A 186 -38.98 48.94 9.69
N THR A 187 -37.67 48.66 9.73
CA THR A 187 -36.69 49.56 10.37
C THR A 187 -36.67 50.91 9.64
N GLY A 188 -36.27 52.00 10.31
CA GLY A 188 -36.25 53.35 9.71
C GLY A 188 -35.47 53.42 8.39
N ARG A 189 -34.35 52.68 8.29
CA ARG A 189 -33.59 52.52 7.04
C ARG A 189 -34.38 51.81 5.94
N GLN A 190 -35.07 50.73 6.27
CA GLN A 190 -35.90 49.99 5.32
C GLN A 190 -37.15 50.79 4.89
N LEU A 191 -37.74 51.61 5.77
CA LEU A 191 -38.80 52.57 5.42
C LEU A 191 -38.31 53.64 4.43
N PHE A 192 -37.08 54.12 4.62
CA PHE A 192 -36.46 55.09 3.73
C PHE A 192 -36.16 54.52 2.34
N GLU A 193 -35.60 53.30 2.28
CA GLU A 193 -35.27 52.63 1.02
C GLU A 193 -36.52 52.15 0.24
N SER A 194 -37.63 51.84 0.92
CA SER A 194 -38.87 51.38 0.28
C SER A 194 -39.83 52.50 -0.13
N ASN A 195 -39.75 53.68 0.50
CA ASN A 195 -40.62 54.80 0.17
C ASN A 195 -40.09 55.61 -1.02
N ARG A 196 -40.42 55.16 -2.23
CA ARG A 196 -40.01 55.79 -3.50
C ARG A 196 -40.53 57.24 -3.66
N ALA A 197 -41.50 57.69 -2.87
CA ALA A 197 -42.00 59.07 -2.91
C ALA A 197 -41.05 60.07 -2.23
N LEU A 198 -40.29 59.63 -1.21
CA LEU A 198 -39.30 60.45 -0.50
C LEU A 198 -38.02 60.67 -1.32
N VAL A 199 -37.64 59.68 -2.14
CA VAL A 199 -36.49 59.76 -3.07
C VAL A 199 -36.72 60.81 -4.15
N ASN A 200 -37.97 61.00 -4.61
CA ASN A 200 -38.30 61.97 -5.66
C ASN A 200 -38.53 63.40 -5.14
N SER A 201 -38.91 63.57 -3.86
CA SER A 201 -39.06 64.91 -3.27
C SER A 201 -37.72 65.58 -2.96
N ASP A 202 -36.69 64.80 -2.64
CA ASP A 202 -35.34 65.31 -2.37
C ASP A 202 -34.65 65.80 -3.66
N ALA A 203 -34.98 65.20 -4.80
CA ALA A 203 -34.54 65.65 -6.13
C ALA A 203 -35.05 67.05 -6.51
N SER A 204 -36.11 67.54 -5.86
CA SER A 204 -36.65 68.90 -6.08
C SER A 204 -36.04 69.95 -5.13
N LEU A 205 -35.28 69.54 -4.12
CA LEU A 205 -34.63 70.42 -3.13
C LEU A 205 -33.17 70.74 -3.51
N LEU A 206 -32.64 70.08 -4.55
CA LEU A 206 -31.39 70.47 -5.21
C LEU A 206 -31.64 71.74 -6.05
N GLU A 207 -31.61 72.91 -5.40
CA GLU A 207 -31.35 74.15 -6.10
C GLU A 207 -29.92 74.10 -6.70
N PRO A 208 -29.72 74.60 -7.93
CA PRO A 208 -28.45 74.46 -8.66
C PRO A 208 -27.28 75.29 -8.11
N ASP A 209 -27.44 75.93 -6.94
CA ASP A 209 -26.44 76.80 -6.29
C ASP A 209 -25.91 76.21 -4.98
N ALA A 210 -26.09 74.89 -4.77
CA ALA A 210 -25.48 74.19 -3.65
C ALA A 210 -23.98 74.01 -3.89
N GLU A 211 -23.16 74.83 -3.23
CA GLU A 211 -21.69 74.75 -3.21
C GLU A 211 -21.22 73.33 -2.82
N GLU A 212 -20.46 72.68 -3.69
CA GLU A 212 -19.79 71.40 -3.41
C GLU A 212 -18.78 71.58 -2.28
N LEU A 213 -19.11 71.09 -1.09
CA LEU A 213 -18.19 71.02 0.04
C LEU A 213 -17.12 69.94 -0.25
N ASP A 214 -15.88 70.37 -0.52
CA ASP A 214 -14.74 69.48 -0.75
C ASP A 214 -14.34 68.74 0.54
N LEU A 215 -14.71 67.46 0.60
CA LEU A 215 -14.44 66.56 1.73
C LEU A 215 -12.97 66.12 1.83
N SER A 216 -12.09 66.54 0.91
CA SER A 216 -10.64 66.28 1.00
C SER A 216 -9.95 67.05 2.13
N ALA A 217 -10.56 68.14 2.61
CA ALA A 217 -10.01 68.97 3.69
C ALA A 217 -10.09 68.32 5.09
N PHE A 218 -10.78 67.19 5.23
CA PHE A 218 -10.88 66.42 6.49
C PHE A 218 -10.15 65.08 6.38
N GLU A 219 -8.86 65.13 6.01
CA GLU A 219 -7.97 63.97 6.13
C GLU A 219 -7.66 63.70 7.61
N LYS A 220 -8.31 62.69 8.17
CA LYS A 220 -8.07 62.19 9.53
C LYS A 220 -6.73 61.44 9.54
N THR A 221 -5.68 62.08 10.03
CA THR A 221 -4.36 61.50 10.24
C THR A 221 -4.45 60.31 11.21
N SER A 222 -4.59 59.10 10.68
CA SER A 222 -4.26 57.86 11.39
C SER A 222 -2.78 57.60 11.22
N GLU A 223 -1.97 58.34 11.98
CA GLU A 223 -0.53 58.14 12.06
C GLU A 223 -0.22 57.54 13.45
N GLU A 224 -0.21 56.21 13.52
CA GLU A 224 0.52 55.49 14.57
C GLU A 224 0.85 54.07 14.10
N THR A 225 1.90 53.95 13.28
CA THR A 225 2.61 52.69 13.09
C THR A 225 3.59 52.50 14.25
N PRO A 226 3.47 51.45 15.09
CA PRO A 226 4.45 51.20 16.13
C PRO A 226 5.80 50.75 15.52
N PRO A 227 6.94 51.06 16.16
CA PRO A 227 8.27 50.88 15.59
C PRO A 227 8.66 49.41 15.43
N SER A 228 9.33 49.14 14.31
CA SER A 228 9.98 47.87 13.95
C SER A 228 11.05 47.47 14.96
N ASN A 229 10.91 46.27 15.53
CA ASN A 229 11.87 45.67 16.46
C ASN A 229 13.13 45.18 15.72
N PRO A 230 14.36 45.64 16.05
CA PRO A 230 15.58 45.20 15.41
C PRO A 230 16.26 44.13 16.27
N PHE A 231 15.82 42.87 16.20
CA PHE A 231 16.58 41.77 16.81
C PHE A 231 16.20 40.40 16.24
N GLN A 232 16.54 40.11 14.97
CA GLN A 232 16.75 38.74 14.48
C GLN A 232 17.74 38.72 13.30
N GLU A 233 19.02 38.96 13.57
CA GLU A 233 20.11 38.35 12.81
C GLU A 233 21.20 37.93 13.81
N ALA A 234 21.19 36.65 14.15
CA ALA A 234 22.35 35.95 14.69
C ALA A 234 22.29 34.50 14.19
N THR A 235 23.22 34.25 13.28
CA THR A 235 23.85 33.00 12.84
C THR A 235 23.73 31.80 13.79
#